data_AF-A0A7V5RH68-F1
#
_entry.id   AF-A0A7V5RH68-F1
#
_cell.length_a   1.000
_cell.length_b   1.000
_cell.length_c   1.000
_cell.angle_alpha   90.00
_cell.angle_beta   90.00
_cell.angle_gamma   90.00
#
_symmetry.space_group_name_H-M   'P 1'
#
loop_
_entity.id
_entity.type
_entity.pdbx_description
1 polymer ?
#
loop_
_entity_poly.entity_id
_entity_poly.type
_entity_poly.pdbx_seq_one_letter_code
_entity_poly.pdbx_strand_id
1 'polypeptide(L)'
;MKKVSAAEVVSVIRSGDRVFVHSVAAAPQQLIQAMMQRAGELRNVEIVSIHTEGKAPYADPQYRDSFHTNAMFVGGNIRKAVQSGEADYIPV
;
A
#
# COMPACT_ATOMS: atom_id res chain seq x y z
N MET A 1 15.54 5.54 -21.29
CA MET A 1 14.81 5.52 -20.00
C MET A 1 13.57 6.37 -20.15
N LYS A 2 12.36 5.82 -19.98
CA LYS A 2 11.11 6.58 -20.12
C LYS A 2 10.86 7.35 -18.81
N LYS A 3 10.67 8.67 -18.88
CA LYS A 3 10.30 9.52 -17.73
C LYS A 3 8.83 9.88 -17.87
N VAL A 4 8.05 9.57 -16.85
CA VAL A 4 6.59 9.74 -16.83
C VAL A 4 6.15 10.20 -15.45
N SER A 5 4.91 10.68 -15.33
CA SER A 5 4.35 11.11 -14.05
C SER A 5 4.07 9.92 -13.12
N ALA A 6 4.00 10.17 -11.81
CA ALA A 6 3.62 9.14 -10.85
C ALA A 6 2.24 8.53 -11.15
N ALA A 7 1.27 9.37 -11.56
CA ALA A 7 -0.06 8.93 -11.97
C ALA A 7 -0.02 7.98 -13.17
N GLU A 8 0.81 8.26 -14.18
CA GLU A 8 1.01 7.36 -15.31
C GLU A 8 1.67 6.04 -14.88
N VAL A 9 2.67 6.08 -13.99
CA VAL A 9 3.31 4.86 -13.47
C VAL A 9 2.30 3.96 -12.78
N VAL A 10 1.52 4.50 -11.84
CA VAL A 10 0.59 3.68 -11.06
C VAL A 10 -0.62 3.24 -11.87
N SER A 11 -0.91 3.85 -13.03
CA SER A 11 -2.07 3.52 -13.88
C SER A 11 -2.16 2.06 -14.31
N VAL A 12 -1.03 1.34 -14.29
CA VAL A 12 -0.97 -0.09 -14.64
C VAL A 12 -1.58 -1.00 -13.60
N ILE A 13 -1.74 -0.53 -12.35
CA ILE A 13 -2.34 -1.30 -11.24
C ILE A 13 -3.83 -1.48 -11.52
N ARG A 14 -4.32 -2.71 -11.35
CA ARG A 14 -5.71 -3.13 -11.56
C ARG A 14 -6.29 -3.70 -10.28
N SER A 15 -7.62 -3.72 -10.18
CA SER A 15 -8.33 -4.37 -9.09
C SER A 15 -7.94 -5.85 -8.99
N GLY A 16 -7.66 -6.33 -7.79
CA GLY A 16 -7.17 -7.70 -7.54
C GLY A 16 -5.66 -7.89 -7.67
N ASP A 17 -4.90 -6.88 -8.09
CA ASP A 17 -3.44 -6.99 -8.16
C ASP A 17 -2.82 -7.08 -6.76
N ARG A 18 -1.69 -7.80 -6.68
CA ARG A 18 -0.79 -7.78 -5.53
C ARG A 18 0.39 -6.84 -5.82
N VAL A 19 0.55 -5.81 -4.99
CA VAL A 19 1.57 -4.77 -5.12
C VAL A 19 2.55 -4.87 -3.95
N PHE A 20 3.81 -5.14 -4.24
CA PHE A 20 4.86 -5.06 -3.24
C PHE A 20 5.39 -3.63 -3.10
N VAL A 21 5.37 -3.08 -1.89
CA VAL A 21 5.92 -1.75 -1.57
C VAL A 21 7.34 -1.91 -1.03
N HIS A 22 8.29 -1.24 -1.69
CA HIS A 22 9.69 -1.24 -1.28
C HIS A 22 9.86 -0.74 0.16
N SER A 23 10.84 -1.28 0.87
CA SER A 23 10.91 -1.20 2.33
C SER A 23 11.79 -0.05 2.84
N VAL A 24 11.65 0.24 4.13
CA VAL A 24 12.42 1.24 4.89
C VAL A 24 12.43 2.58 4.17
N ALA A 25 13.57 3.24 4.04
CA ALA A 25 13.73 4.54 3.41
C ALA A 25 13.49 4.52 1.89
N ALA A 26 13.47 3.34 1.26
CA ALA A 26 13.18 3.20 -0.17
C ALA A 26 11.68 3.14 -0.48
N ALA A 27 10.81 3.18 0.53
CA ALA A 27 9.37 3.23 0.34
C ALA A 27 8.99 4.44 -0.55
N PRO A 28 8.44 4.22 -1.76
CA PRO A 28 8.26 5.27 -2.75
C PRO A 28 7.02 6.10 -2.43
N GLN A 29 7.13 7.01 -1.46
CA GLN A 29 6.02 7.82 -0.94
C GLN A 29 5.23 8.53 -2.04
N GLN A 30 5.88 9.05 -3.09
CA GLN A 30 5.20 9.68 -4.22
C GLN A 30 4.30 8.70 -5.00
N LEU A 31 4.76 7.46 -5.22
CA LEU A 31 3.96 6.45 -5.91
C LEU A 31 2.84 5.92 -5.02
N ILE A 32 3.08 5.78 -3.71
CA ILE A 32 2.05 5.42 -2.74
C ILE A 32 0.91 6.45 -2.79
N GLN A 33 1.22 7.75 -2.71
CA GLN A 33 0.19 8.79 -2.78
C GLN A 33 -0.57 8.80 -4.11
N ALA A 34 0.12 8.61 -5.25
CA ALA A 34 -0.52 8.51 -6.55
C ALA A 34 -1.45 7.30 -6.66
N MET A 35 -1.06 6.15 -6.10
CA MET A 35 -1.91 4.95 -6.02
C MET A 35 -3.15 5.21 -5.15
N MET A 36 -3.00 5.89 -4.01
CA MET A 36 -4.14 6.23 -3.14
C MET A 36 -5.17 7.13 -3.81
N GLN A 37 -4.75 8.03 -4.70
CA GLN A 37 -5.68 8.86 -5.48
C GLN A 37 -6.61 8.03 -6.38
N ARG A 38 -6.25 6.76 -6.65
CA ARG A 38 -7.04 5.79 -7.42
C ARG A 38 -7.91 4.89 -6.53
N ALA A 39 -8.04 5.14 -5.22
CA ALA A 39 -8.86 4.31 -4.34
C ALA A 39 -10.32 4.19 -4.82
N GLY A 40 -10.90 5.29 -5.35
CA GLY A 40 -12.28 5.29 -5.84
C GLY A 40 -12.55 4.26 -6.95
N GLU A 41 -11.54 3.94 -7.78
CA GLU A 41 -11.64 3.06 -8.94
C GLU A 41 -11.09 1.63 -8.71
N LEU A 42 -10.19 1.45 -7.74
CA LEU A 42 -9.55 0.16 -7.46
C LEU A 42 -10.33 -0.63 -6.40
N ARG A 43 -10.36 -1.96 -6.53
CA ARG A 43 -10.94 -2.87 -5.54
C ARG A 43 -10.01 -4.04 -5.26
N ASN A 44 -9.94 -4.47 -4.00
CA ASN A 44 -9.21 -5.66 -3.57
C ASN A 44 -7.74 -5.69 -4.03
N VAL A 45 -7.05 -4.54 -4.04
CA VAL A 45 -5.60 -4.51 -4.31
C VAL A 45 -4.87 -4.91 -3.05
N GLU A 46 -4.08 -5.98 -3.12
CA GLU A 46 -3.31 -6.47 -1.99
C GLU A 46 -1.97 -5.72 -1.91
N ILE A 47 -1.74 -5.04 -0.80
CA ILE A 47 -0.47 -4.36 -0.50
C ILE A 47 0.38 -5.28 0.36
N VAL A 48 1.55 -5.66 -0.16
CA VAL A 48 2.52 -6.50 0.56
C VAL A 48 3.77 -5.68 0.86
N SER A 49 4.24 -5.72 2.11
CA SER A 49 5.47 -5.03 2.48
C SER A 49 6.17 -5.65 3.70
N ILE A 50 7.45 -5.33 3.87
CA ILE A 50 8.14 -5.34 5.17
C ILE A 50 7.94 -3.94 5.80
N HIS A 51 8.70 -3.57 6.83
CA HIS A 51 8.74 -2.22 7.39
C HIS A 51 8.86 -1.16 6.29
N THR A 52 8.02 -0.13 6.33
CA THR A 52 8.08 1.04 5.44
C THR A 52 8.28 2.30 6.26
N GLU A 53 9.15 3.21 5.81
CA GLU A 53 9.24 4.54 6.39
C GLU A 53 8.20 5.48 5.78
N GLY A 54 7.69 6.41 6.60
CA GLY A 54 6.64 7.35 6.20
C GLY A 54 5.22 6.82 6.38
N LYS A 55 4.26 7.46 5.74
CA LYS A 55 2.83 7.12 5.89
C LYS A 55 2.48 5.87 5.08
N ALA A 56 1.56 5.08 5.61
CA ALA A 56 0.99 3.89 4.96
C ALA A 56 -0.54 4.06 4.84
N PRO A 57 -1.03 5.07 4.08
CA PRO A 57 -2.46 5.39 4.00
C PRO A 57 -3.32 4.26 3.42
N TYR A 58 -2.72 3.31 2.68
CA TYR A 58 -3.40 2.11 2.20
C TYR A 58 -3.89 1.18 3.32
N ALA A 59 -3.44 1.38 4.57
CA ALA A 59 -3.91 0.67 5.74
C ALA A 59 -4.98 1.45 6.54
N ASP A 60 -5.40 2.63 6.08
CA ASP A 60 -6.47 3.38 6.76
C ASP A 60 -7.85 2.75 6.46
N PRO A 61 -8.76 2.63 7.46
CA PRO A 61 -10.06 1.96 7.30
C PRO A 61 -10.94 2.52 6.18
N GLN A 62 -10.80 3.82 5.87
CA GLN A 62 -11.56 4.48 4.80
C GLN A 62 -11.26 3.92 3.40
N TYR A 63 -10.14 3.20 3.22
CA TYR A 63 -9.74 2.63 1.95
C TYR A 63 -9.84 1.10 1.88
N ARG A 64 -10.46 0.46 2.88
CA ARG A 64 -10.56 -1.01 2.97
C ARG A 64 -11.22 -1.70 1.76
N ASP A 65 -12.12 -1.00 1.08
CA ASP A 65 -12.77 -1.55 -0.12
C ASP A 65 -11.81 -1.59 -1.32
N SER A 66 -10.75 -0.76 -1.28
CA SER A 66 -9.78 -0.57 -2.35
C SER A 66 -8.50 -1.38 -2.12
N PHE A 67 -7.99 -1.34 -0.88
CA PHE A 67 -6.70 -1.90 -0.52
C PHE A 67 -6.82 -2.82 0.70
N HIS A 68 -6.11 -3.94 0.64
CA HIS A 68 -5.94 -4.84 1.77
C HIS A 68 -4.45 -4.99 2.07
N THR A 69 -4.03 -4.79 3.32
CA THR A 69 -2.61 -4.81 3.68
C THR A 69 -2.22 -6.14 4.29
N ASN A 70 -1.23 -6.80 3.69
CA ASN A 70 -0.61 -8.03 4.17
C ASN A 70 0.88 -7.77 4.49
N ALA A 71 1.17 -7.53 5.77
CA ALA A 71 2.51 -7.14 6.21
C ALA A 71 3.35 -8.33 6.67
N MET A 72 4.60 -8.42 6.21
CA MET A 72 5.61 -9.37 6.74
C MET A 72 6.39 -8.81 7.92
N PHE A 73 6.22 -7.51 8.22
CA PHE A 73 6.76 -6.87 9.42
C PHE A 73 5.84 -5.72 9.83
N VAL A 74 5.50 -5.65 11.11
CA VAL A 74 4.58 -4.63 11.63
C VAL A 74 5.32 -3.37 12.06
N GLY A 75 5.38 -2.39 11.16
CA GLY A 75 5.90 -1.05 11.42
C GLY A 75 4.96 -0.19 12.27
N GLY A 76 5.47 0.90 12.84
CA GLY A 76 4.66 1.83 13.65
C GLY A 76 3.50 2.47 12.90
N ASN A 77 3.65 2.66 11.58
CA ASN A 77 2.66 3.25 10.68
C ASN A 77 1.47 2.35 10.35
N ILE A 78 1.58 1.02 10.55
CA ILE A 78 0.49 0.06 10.33
C ILE A 78 0.09 -0.73 11.59
N ARG A 79 0.82 -0.57 12.70
CA ARG A 79 0.61 -1.35 13.94
C ARG A 79 -0.84 -1.30 14.43
N LYS A 80 -1.46 -0.12 14.40
CA LYS A 80 -2.85 0.04 14.84
C LYS A 80 -3.83 -0.71 13.92
N ALA A 81 -3.62 -0.64 12.60
CA ALA A 81 -4.46 -1.34 11.62
C ALA A 81 -4.40 -2.86 11.84
N VAL A 82 -3.20 -3.41 12.09
CA VAL A 82 -3.05 -4.83 12.44
C VAL A 82 -3.75 -5.18 13.74
N GLN A 83 -3.59 -4.35 14.78
CA GLN A 83 -4.23 -4.58 16.08
C GLN A 83 -5.76 -4.50 16.03
N SER A 84 -6.33 -3.71 15.11
CA SER A 84 -7.78 -3.57 14.92
C SER A 84 -8.37 -4.55 13.90
N GLY A 85 -7.55 -5.38 13.26
CA GLY A 85 -7.99 -6.32 12.22
C GLY A 85 -8.27 -5.71 10.84
N GLU A 86 -7.80 -4.48 10.60
CA GLU A 86 -7.92 -3.79 9.30
C GLU A 86 -6.76 -4.13 8.35
N ALA A 87 -5.69 -4.74 8.88
CA ALA A 87 -4.56 -5.24 8.12
C ALA A 87 -4.11 -6.58 8.70
N ASP A 88 -3.58 -7.46 7.87
CA ASP A 88 -3.06 -8.75 8.30
C ASP A 88 -1.55 -8.73 8.49
N TYR A 89 -1.08 -9.66 9.33
CA TYR A 89 0.33 -9.97 9.51
C TYR A 89 0.61 -11.40 9.05
N ILE A 90 1.59 -11.53 8.15
CA ILE A 90 2.11 -12.82 7.68
C ILE A 90 3.42 -13.10 8.45
N PRO A 91 3.45 -14.08 9.37
CA PRO A 91 4.70 -14.49 10.01
C PRO A 91 5.60 -15.21 8.99
N VAL A 92 6.87 -14.81 8.93
CA VAL A 92 7.91 -15.33 8.02
C VAL A 92 9.17 -15.74 8.76
#